data_AF-A0A3C1KQL9-F1
#
_entry.id   AF-A0A3C1KQL9-F1
#
_cell.length_a   1.000
_cell.length_b   1.000
_cell.length_c   1.000
_cell.angle_alpha   90.00
_cell.angle_beta   90.00
_cell.angle_gamma   90.00
#
_symmetry.space_group_name_H-M   'P 1'
#
loop_
_entity.id
_entity.type
_entity.pdbx_description
1 polymer ?
#
loop_
_entity_poly.entity_id
_entity_poly.type
_entity_poly.pdbx_seq_one_letter_code
_entity_poly.pdbx_strand_id
1 'polypeptide(L)'
;MQTDLTNAEGKFRRTVGDVVVAEMLFIQATVESASVIGTGLQQLGHHLMAAPSDPQQPIGSIASLLQATADRALEPYSTRLGYFRQLRTL
;
A
#
# COMPACT_ATOMS: atom_id res chain seq x y z
N MET A 1 2.17 40.95 18.05
CA MET A 1 3.14 40.66 16.98
C MET A 1 4.06 39.49 17.31
N GLN A 2 4.69 39.44 18.49
CA GLN A 2 5.61 38.33 18.86
C GLN A 2 4.90 36.98 19.14
N THR A 3 3.63 37.02 19.54
CA THR A 3 2.75 35.84 19.75
C THR A 3 2.21 35.22 18.46
N ASP A 4 2.13 35.96 17.36
CA ASP A 4 1.66 35.44 16.07
C ASP A 4 2.75 34.64 15.35
N LEU A 5 4.01 35.07 15.47
CA LEU A 5 5.17 34.42 14.88
C LEU A 5 5.43 33.04 15.48
N THR A 6 5.32 32.89 16.81
CA THR A 6 5.46 31.61 17.50
C THR A 6 4.34 30.63 17.18
N ASN A 7 3.12 31.12 16.96
CA ASN A 7 1.99 30.29 16.53
C ASN A 7 2.13 29.83 15.07
N ALA A 8 2.61 30.71 14.18
CA ALA A 8 2.91 30.37 12.79
C ALA A 8 4.03 29.33 12.67
N GLU A 9 5.10 29.47 13.45
CA GLU A 9 6.22 28.51 13.50
C GLU A 9 5.76 27.14 14.02
N GLY A 10 4.95 27.11 15.09
CA GLY A 10 4.37 25.87 15.63
C GLY A 10 3.48 25.15 14.61
N LYS A 11 2.63 25.89 13.89
CA LYS A 11 1.81 25.34 12.80
C LYS A 11 2.66 24.80 11.65
N PHE A 12 3.69 25.53 11.23
CA PHE A 12 4.60 25.10 10.17
C PHE A 12 5.30 23.78 10.55
N ARG A 13 5.86 23.70 11.76
CA ARG A 13 6.53 22.47 12.25
C ARG A 13 5.58 21.27 12.30
N ARG A 14 4.33 21.46 12.74
CA ARG A 14 3.31 20.40 12.72
C ARG A 14 2.99 19.97 11.29
N THR A 15 2.76 20.91 10.37
CA THR A 15 2.48 20.59 8.97
C THR A 15 3.62 19.81 8.32
N VAL A 16 4.88 20.22 8.53
CA VAL A 16 6.04 19.49 8.02
C VAL A 16 6.11 18.10 8.63
N GLY A 17 5.85 17.96 9.94
CA GLY A 17 5.76 16.66 10.61
C GLY A 17 4.70 15.75 10.00
N ASP A 18 3.49 16.27 9.75
CA ASP A 18 2.40 15.54 9.13
C ASP A 18 2.76 15.06 7.71
N VAL A 19 3.43 15.91 6.92
CA VAL A 19 3.91 15.54 5.58
C VAL A 19 4.94 14.42 5.66
N VAL A 20 5.93 14.53 6.55
CA VAL A 20 6.96 13.49 6.70
C VAL A 20 6.34 12.15 7.12
N VAL A 21 5.39 12.17 8.05
CA VAL A 21 4.67 10.95 8.47
C VAL A 21 3.85 10.37 7.33
N ALA A 22 3.14 11.20 6.56
CA ALA A 22 2.38 10.75 5.39
C ALA A 22 3.28 10.06 4.36
N GLU A 23 4.43 10.65 4.04
CA GLU A 23 5.42 10.09 3.12
C GLU A 23 6.00 8.76 3.62
N MET A 24 6.34 8.67 4.92
CA MET A 24 6.83 7.42 5.51
C MET A 24 5.79 6.30 5.42
N LEU A 25 4.53 6.60 5.71
CA LEU A 25 3.43 5.63 5.57
C LEU A 25 3.24 5.23 4.11
N PHE A 26 3.33 6.17 3.17
CA PHE A 26 3.23 5.89 1.74
C PHE A 26 4.37 4.98 1.24
N ILE A 27 5.61 5.23 1.67
CA ILE A 27 6.76 4.39 1.34
C ILE A 27 6.56 2.97 1.89
N GLN A 28 6.11 2.83 3.15
CA GLN A 28 5.82 1.52 3.74
C GLN A 28 4.76 0.74 2.94
N ALA A 29 3.65 1.41 2.60
CA ALA A 29 2.59 0.79 1.80
C ALA A 29 3.11 0.37 0.41
N THR A 30 3.99 1.16 -0.20
CA THR A 30 4.59 0.87 -1.50
C THR A 30 5.50 -0.35 -1.46
N VAL A 31 6.37 -0.44 -0.44
CA VAL A 31 7.27 -1.59 -0.27
C VAL A 31 6.47 -2.87 -0.03
N GLU A 32 5.44 -2.81 0.81
CA GLU A 32 4.56 -3.95 1.10
C GLU A 32 3.76 -4.39 -0.15
N SER A 33 3.19 -3.43 -0.89
CA SER A 33 2.51 -3.68 -2.16
C SER A 33 3.43 -4.32 -3.20
N ALA A 34 4.68 -3.85 -3.32
CA ALA A 34 5.65 -4.43 -4.25
C ALA A 34 5.98 -5.88 -3.90
N SER A 35 6.07 -6.21 -2.61
CA SER A 35 6.26 -7.58 -2.14
C SER A 35 5.08 -8.48 -2.53
N VAL A 36 3.84 -8.03 -2.29
CA VAL A 36 2.62 -8.76 -2.68
C VAL A 36 2.57 -9.02 -4.18
N ILE A 37 2.84 -7.99 -4.99
CA ILE A 37 2.88 -8.12 -6.46
C ILE A 37 3.96 -9.13 -6.87
N GLY A 38 5.16 -9.06 -6.28
CA GLY A 38 6.24 -10.00 -6.55
C GLY A 38 5.83 -11.45 -6.28
N THR A 39 5.17 -11.70 -5.14
CA THR A 39 4.61 -13.03 -4.82
C THR A 39 3.53 -13.46 -5.81
N GLY A 40 2.63 -12.56 -6.19
CA GLY A 40 1.59 -12.83 -7.19
C GLY A 40 2.17 -13.20 -8.57
N LEU A 41 3.21 -12.50 -9.01
CA LEU A 41 3.93 -12.80 -10.26
C LEU A 41 4.65 -14.14 -10.19
N GLN A 42 5.26 -14.49 -9.05
CA GLN A 42 5.85 -15.81 -8.85
C GLN A 42 4.78 -16.90 -8.97
N GLN A 43 3.65 -16.76 -8.28
CA GLN A 43 2.53 -17.72 -8.35
C GLN A 43 1.99 -17.84 -9.78
N LEU A 44 1.86 -16.73 -10.50
CA LEU A 44 1.45 -16.71 -11.90
C LEU A 44 2.42 -17.50 -12.77
N GLY A 45 3.73 -17.30 -12.58
CA GLY A 45 4.77 -18.06 -13.28
C GLY A 45 4.62 -19.58 -13.08
N HIS A 46 4.36 -20.01 -11.84
CA HIS A 46 4.11 -21.43 -11.55
C HIS A 46 2.86 -21.95 -12.26
N HIS A 47 1.76 -21.20 -12.25
CA HIS A 47 0.52 -21.57 -12.95
C HIS A 47 0.73 -21.71 -14.47
N LEU A 48 1.43 -20.76 -15.09
CA LEU A 48 1.70 -20.79 -16.53
C LEU A 48 2.62 -21.95 -16.93
N MET A 49 3.59 -22.31 -16.09
CA MET A 49 4.47 -23.47 -16.33
C MET A 49 3.78 -24.81 -16.08
N ALA A 50 2.76 -24.85 -15.21
CA ALA A 50 1.97 -26.05 -14.92
C ALA A 50 0.83 -26.30 -15.92
N ALA A 51 0.40 -25.26 -16.65
CA ALA A 51 -0.71 -25.30 -17.61
C ALA A 51 -0.62 -26.37 -18.73
N PRO A 52 0.55 -26.83 -19.23
CA PRO A 52 0.59 -27.90 -20.23
C PRO A 52 0.17 -29.28 -19.68
N SER A 53 0.13 -29.45 -18.35
CA SER A 53 0.10 -30.75 -17.70
C SER A 53 -1.24 -31.11 -17.05
N ASP A 54 -2.14 -30.14 -16.87
CA ASP A 54 -3.39 -30.34 -16.13
C ASP A 54 -4.60 -29.74 -16.88
N PRO A 55 -5.36 -30.56 -17.64
CA PRO A 55 -6.55 -30.12 -18.36
C PRO A 55 -7.71 -29.71 -17.44
N GLN A 56 -7.59 -29.86 -16.11
CA GLN A 56 -8.58 -29.38 -15.14
C GLN A 56 -8.26 -28.03 -14.52
N GLN A 57 -7.14 -27.36 -14.86
CA GLN A 57 -6.90 -26.02 -14.33
C GLN A 57 -8.00 -25.06 -14.81
N PRO A 58 -8.87 -24.54 -13.92
CA PRO A 58 -9.91 -23.63 -14.33
C PRO A 58 -9.24 -22.34 -14.83
N ILE A 59 -9.67 -21.84 -15.99
CA ILE A 59 -9.29 -20.51 -16.51
C ILE A 59 -9.60 -19.40 -15.47
N GLY A 60 -10.55 -19.66 -14.56
CA GLY A 60 -10.83 -18.80 -13.39
C GLY A 60 -9.69 -18.72 -12.36
N SER A 61 -8.73 -19.66 -12.33
CA SER A 61 -7.64 -19.68 -11.35
C SER A 61 -6.67 -18.51 -11.55
N ILE A 62 -6.27 -18.22 -12.79
CA ILE A 62 -5.36 -17.10 -13.11
C ILE A 62 -6.06 -15.76 -12.87
N ALA A 63 -7.30 -15.61 -13.34
CA ALA A 63 -8.07 -14.39 -13.10
C ALA A 63 -8.28 -14.14 -11.60
N SER A 64 -8.61 -15.18 -10.83
CA SER A 64 -8.74 -15.08 -9.37
C SER A 64 -7.44 -14.73 -8.67
N LEU A 65 -6.30 -15.26 -9.14
CA LEU A 65 -4.97 -14.95 -8.62
C LEU A 65 -4.60 -13.49 -8.86
N LEU A 66 -4.83 -12.99 -10.08
CA LEU A 66 -4.57 -11.59 -10.44
C LEU A 66 -5.45 -10.65 -9.60
N GLN A 67 -6.74 -10.96 -9.47
CA GLN A 67 -7.66 -10.19 -8.64
C GLN A 67 -7.21 -10.19 -7.17
N ALA A 68 -6.91 -11.35 -6.60
CA ALA A 68 -6.45 -11.45 -5.21
C ALA A 68 -5.12 -10.71 -4.98
N THR A 69 -4.23 -10.71 -5.96
CA THR A 69 -2.97 -9.98 -5.90
C THR A 69 -3.23 -8.47 -5.94
N ALA A 70 -4.13 -8.00 -6.82
CA ALA A 70 -4.51 -6.59 -6.90
C ALA A 70 -5.17 -6.10 -5.61
N ASP A 71 -6.11 -6.87 -5.05
CA ASP A 71 -6.81 -6.52 -3.81
C ASP A 71 -5.82 -6.40 -2.63
N ARG A 72 -4.92 -7.38 -2.49
CA ARG A 72 -3.88 -7.36 -1.45
C ARG A 72 -2.82 -6.28 -1.67
N ALA A 73 -2.53 -5.91 -2.91
CA ALA A 73 -1.58 -4.84 -3.20
C ALA A 73 -2.14 -3.45 -2.83
N LEU A 74 -3.47 -3.29 -2.86
CA LEU A 74 -4.14 -2.05 -2.46
C LEU A 74 -4.37 -1.93 -0.95
N GLU A 75 -4.48 -3.05 -0.24
CA GLU A 75 -4.74 -3.10 1.20
C GLU A 75 -3.76 -2.23 2.03
N PRO A 76 -2.42 -2.27 1.82
CA PRO A 76 -1.48 -1.45 2.57
C PRO A 76 -1.78 0.04 2.47
N TYR A 77 -2.15 0.54 1.27
CA TYR A 77 -2.47 1.96 1.07
C TYR A 77 -3.72 2.37 1.83
N SER A 78 -4.77 1.56 1.78
CA SER A 78 -6.02 1.84 2.50
C SER A 78 -5.80 1.88 4.01
N THR A 79 -4.99 0.96 4.54
CA THR A 79 -4.64 0.87 5.95
C THR A 79 -3.80 2.07 6.41
N ARG A 80 -2.76 2.42 5.64
CA ARG A 80 -1.88 3.55 5.97
C ARG A 80 -2.60 4.89 5.90
N LEU A 81 -3.52 5.06 4.95
CA LEU A 81 -4.41 6.22 4.89
C LEU A 81 -5.31 6.29 6.14
N GLY A 82 -5.82 5.14 6.61
CA GLY A 82 -6.58 5.04 7.85
C GLY A 82 -5.77 5.52 9.06
N TYR A 83 -4.55 5.02 9.23
CA TYR A 83 -3.65 5.44 10.33
C TYR A 83 -3.30 6.93 10.26
N PHE A 84 -2.99 7.45 9.08
CA PHE A 84 -2.70 8.87 8.92
C PHE A 84 -3.88 9.76 9.35
N ARG A 85 -5.11 9.38 9.00
CA ARG A 85 -6.32 10.08 9.43
C ARG A 85 -6.49 10.05 10.95
N GLN A 86 -6.26 8.89 11.57
CA GLN A 86 -6.32 8.75 13.03
C GLN A 86 -5.29 9.64 13.74
N LEU A 87 -4.05 9.68 13.24
CA LEU A 87 -2.98 10.52 13.78
C LEU A 87 -3.32 12.02 13.72
N ARG A 88 -4.03 12.47 12.68
CA ARG A 88 -4.48 13.87 12.57
C ARG A 88 -5.63 14.23 13.52
N THR A 89 -6.35 13.23 14.03
CA THR A 89 -7.50 13.43 14.94
C THR A 89 -7.12 13.28 16.41
N LEU A 90 -5.91 12.80 16.72
CA LEU A 90 -5.32 12.73 18.05
C LEU A 90 -4.64 14.07 18.43
#